data_AF-A0A7C4KGH0-F1
#
_entry.id   AF-A0A7C4KGH0-F1
#
_cell.length_a   1.000
_cell.length_b   1.000
_cell.length_c   1.000
_cell.angle_alpha   90.00
_cell.angle_beta   90.00
_cell.angle_gamma   90.00
#
_symmetry.space_group_name_H-M   'P 1'
#
loop_
_entity.id
_entity.type
_entity.pdbx_description
1 polymer ?
#
loop_
_entity_poly.entity_id
_entity_poly.type
_entity_poly.pdbx_seq_one_letter_code
_entity_poly.pdbx_strand_id
1 'polypeptide(L)'
;MDFTVSRTFSSLYILLDIVWLLALAGLLLYFKRRLAVIVGLLAGLVYFLVDFGIFYKLLGTRQINGADPFWFLLWLSMSYGFTNFAWIWLLLDGDGHAVEWSLLPILGWITVGQLSHNFGGGFTEITISRGTGAYHGIMALILCAGYLYLVFRNLRGREKVNILWLIAIGVGVQFAWEASLLINGIRPPLWQPIIVNSLIETNLGIPYTYHIHRAITKRWNEDLSFTLVTHKIATQ
;
A
#
# COMPACT_ATOMS: atom_id res chain seq x y z
N MET A 1 -12.21 -19.54 11.11
CA MET A 1 -11.94 -20.22 9.82
C MET A 1 -10.53 -19.84 9.43
N ASP A 2 -9.61 -20.78 9.51
CA ASP A 2 -8.24 -20.57 9.05
C ASP A 2 -8.22 -20.87 7.55
N PHE A 3 -7.96 -19.86 6.73
CA PHE A 3 -7.76 -20.07 5.30
C PHE A 3 -6.32 -19.72 4.95
N THR A 4 -5.71 -20.51 4.08
CA THR A 4 -4.35 -20.23 3.62
C THR A 4 -4.41 -19.18 2.52
N VAL A 5 -3.77 -18.03 2.73
CA VAL A 5 -3.54 -17.06 1.66
C VAL A 5 -2.27 -17.49 0.95
N SER A 6 -2.40 -18.02 -0.25
CA SER A 6 -1.29 -18.39 -1.12
C SER A 6 -1.23 -17.51 -2.37
N ARG A 7 -0.03 -17.35 -2.90
CA ARG A 7 0.23 -16.69 -4.17
C ARG A 7 1.30 -17.45 -4.94
N THR A 8 1.16 -17.43 -6.25
CA THR A 8 2.08 -18.07 -7.18
C THR A 8 2.52 -17.04 -8.21
N PHE A 9 3.84 -16.87 -8.33
CA PHE A 9 4.47 -15.93 -9.24
C PHE A 9 5.41 -16.68 -10.18
N SER A 10 5.51 -16.20 -11.42
CA SER A 10 6.67 -16.52 -12.26
C SER A 10 7.83 -15.59 -11.90
N SER A 11 9.07 -16.04 -11.98
CA SER A 11 10.23 -15.17 -11.79
C SER A 11 10.29 -14.03 -12.83
N LEU A 12 9.60 -14.16 -13.98
CA LEU A 12 9.41 -13.06 -14.93
C LEU A 12 8.57 -11.92 -14.33
N TYR A 13 7.53 -12.23 -13.54
CA TYR A 13 6.71 -11.23 -12.85
C TYR A 13 7.59 -10.32 -12.00
N ILE A 14 8.51 -10.92 -11.24
CA ILE A 14 9.41 -10.19 -10.33
C ILE A 14 10.31 -9.23 -11.12
N LEU A 15 10.89 -9.69 -12.23
CA LEU A 15 11.76 -8.86 -13.07
C LEU A 15 10.99 -7.68 -13.68
N LEU A 16 9.82 -7.94 -14.25
CA LEU A 16 8.97 -6.90 -14.83
C LEU A 16 8.49 -5.90 -13.77
N ASP A 17 8.15 -6.39 -12.58
CA ASP A 17 7.75 -5.55 -11.47
C ASP A 17 8.89 -4.67 -10.96
N ILE A 18 10.12 -5.18 -10.85
CA ILE A 18 11.29 -4.36 -10.49
C ILE A 18 11.48 -3.22 -11.50
N VAL A 19 11.38 -3.51 -12.80
CA VAL A 19 11.46 -2.46 -13.84
C VAL A 19 10.34 -1.43 -13.65
N TRP A 20 9.11 -1.90 -13.38
CA TRP A 20 7.98 -1.02 -13.12
C TRP A 20 8.17 -0.14 -11.87
N LEU A 21 8.68 -0.70 -10.77
CA LEU A 21 8.94 0.04 -9.52
C LEU A 21 9.99 1.14 -9.72
N LEU A 22 11.05 0.84 -10.48
CA LEU A 22 12.07 1.84 -10.83
C LEU A 22 11.48 2.95 -11.72
N ALA A 23 10.64 2.60 -12.68
CA ALA A 23 9.94 3.57 -13.52
C ALA A 23 8.98 4.45 -12.69
N LEU A 24 8.19 3.85 -11.79
CA LEU A 24 7.29 4.56 -10.89
C LEU A 24 8.06 5.51 -9.97
N ALA A 25 9.12 5.04 -9.31
CA ALA A 25 9.97 5.88 -8.47
C ALA A 25 10.60 7.02 -9.27
N GLY A 26 11.12 6.75 -10.46
CA GLY A 26 11.67 7.77 -11.35
C GLY A 26 10.63 8.83 -11.75
N LEU A 27 9.41 8.42 -12.07
CA LEU A 27 8.30 9.31 -12.40
C LEU A 27 7.93 10.21 -11.21
N LEU A 28 7.82 9.65 -10.01
CA LEU A 28 7.54 10.42 -8.80
C LEU A 28 8.65 11.44 -8.51
N LEU A 29 9.92 11.04 -8.65
CA LEU A 29 11.05 11.95 -8.50
C LEU A 29 11.06 13.06 -9.56
N TYR A 30 10.72 12.73 -10.81
CA TYR A 30 10.60 13.69 -11.91
C TYR A 30 9.54 14.76 -11.61
N PHE A 31 8.36 14.34 -11.11
CA PHE A 31 7.30 15.25 -10.67
C PHE A 31 7.50 15.82 -9.26
N LYS A 32 8.70 15.68 -8.69
CA LYS A 32 9.09 16.20 -7.36
C LYS A 32 8.21 15.69 -6.20
N ARG A 33 7.61 14.50 -6.32
CA ARG A 33 6.87 13.79 -5.27
C ARG A 33 7.81 13.02 -4.34
N ARG A 34 8.78 13.73 -3.74
CA ARG A 34 9.87 13.11 -2.98
C ARG A 34 9.41 12.57 -1.64
N LEU A 35 8.48 13.25 -0.97
CA LEU A 35 7.88 12.75 0.27
C LEU A 35 7.11 11.44 0.01
N ALA A 36 6.31 11.37 -1.06
CA ALA A 36 5.65 10.12 -1.44
C ALA A 36 6.65 8.97 -1.64
N VAL A 37 7.78 9.23 -2.31
CA VAL A 37 8.86 8.24 -2.48
C VAL A 37 9.46 7.82 -1.13
N ILE A 38 9.83 8.78 -0.27
CA ILE A 38 10.42 8.48 1.05
C ILE A 38 9.45 7.67 1.91
N VAL A 39 8.18 8.07 1.97
CA VAL A 39 7.16 7.38 2.75
C VAL A 39 6.93 5.98 2.22
N GLY A 40 6.85 5.82 0.89
CA GLY A 40 6.77 4.51 0.26
C GLY A 40 7.97 3.63 0.62
N LEU A 41 9.20 4.14 0.52
CA LEU A 41 10.41 3.36 0.82
C LEU A 41 10.44 2.93 2.29
N LEU A 42 10.13 3.85 3.21
CA LEU A 42 10.05 3.54 4.64
C LEU A 42 8.97 2.50 4.94
N ALA A 43 7.80 2.62 4.31
CA ALA A 43 6.74 1.64 4.47
C ALA A 43 7.13 0.26 3.91
N GLY A 44 7.79 0.21 2.75
CA GLY A 44 8.33 -1.03 2.18
C GLY A 44 9.34 -1.71 3.11
N LEU A 45 10.22 -0.94 3.75
CA LEU A 45 11.16 -1.46 4.74
C LEU A 45 10.45 -1.97 6.01
N VAL A 46 9.44 -1.25 6.51
CA VAL A 46 8.62 -1.72 7.64
C VAL A 46 7.91 -3.02 7.29
N TYR A 47 7.32 -3.11 6.09
CA TYR A 47 6.69 -4.34 5.60
C TYR A 47 7.70 -5.48 5.55
N PHE A 48 8.90 -5.23 5.05
CA PHE A 48 9.96 -6.24 5.02
C PHE A 48 10.36 -6.72 6.41
N LEU A 49 10.53 -5.81 7.38
CA LEU A 49 10.85 -6.18 8.76
C LEU A 49 9.76 -7.06 9.39
N VAL A 50 8.49 -6.76 9.12
CA VAL A 50 7.36 -7.58 9.59
C VAL A 50 7.32 -8.92 8.87
N ASP A 51 7.43 -8.92 7.54
CA ASP A 51 7.29 -10.11 6.72
C ASP A 51 8.45 -11.10 6.90
N PHE A 52 9.69 -10.61 6.85
CA PHE A 52 10.90 -11.42 7.02
C PHE A 52 11.22 -11.65 8.50
N GLY A 53 11.20 -10.61 9.32
CA GLY A 53 11.57 -10.70 10.74
C GLY A 53 10.51 -11.42 11.57
N ILE A 54 9.25 -11.00 11.47
CA ILE A 54 8.18 -11.55 12.32
C ILE A 54 7.59 -12.82 11.72
N PHE A 55 7.02 -12.76 10.52
CA PHE A 55 6.27 -13.91 9.98
C PHE A 55 7.16 -15.06 9.52
N TYR A 56 8.28 -14.76 8.87
CA TYR A 56 9.20 -15.80 8.39
C TYR A 56 10.15 -16.28 9.51
N LYS A 57 10.93 -15.40 10.13
CA LYS A 57 11.94 -15.80 11.14
C LYS A 57 11.36 -16.16 12.51
N LEU A 58 10.56 -15.29 13.11
CA LEU A 58 10.10 -15.49 14.50
C LEU A 58 8.93 -16.47 14.61
N LEU A 59 7.94 -16.38 13.72
CA LEU A 59 6.71 -17.17 13.81
C LEU A 59 6.69 -18.40 12.90
N GLY A 60 7.52 -18.46 11.85
CA GLY A 60 7.54 -19.56 10.89
C GLY A 60 6.21 -19.77 10.14
N THR A 61 5.31 -18.78 10.16
CA THR A 61 3.95 -18.87 9.58
C THR A 61 3.92 -18.56 8.09
N ARG A 62 5.06 -18.14 7.53
CA ARG A 62 5.23 -17.82 6.11
C ARG A 62 6.16 -18.80 5.45
N GLN A 63 5.68 -19.45 4.39
CA GLN A 63 6.42 -20.47 3.64
C GLN A 63 6.65 -19.95 2.22
N ILE A 64 7.87 -20.15 1.70
CA ILE A 64 8.30 -19.71 0.38
C ILE A 64 9.01 -20.86 -0.30
N ASN A 65 8.65 -21.17 -1.55
CA ASN A 65 9.32 -22.16 -2.38
C ASN A 65 9.72 -21.54 -3.71
N GLY A 66 10.87 -21.96 -4.26
CA GLY A 66 11.34 -21.53 -5.58
C GLY A 66 12.19 -20.25 -5.60
N ALA A 67 12.45 -19.62 -4.45
CA ALA A 67 13.31 -18.44 -4.33
C ALA A 67 13.97 -18.33 -2.95
N ASP A 68 15.04 -17.54 -2.87
CA ASP A 68 15.61 -17.13 -1.58
C ASP A 68 14.61 -16.26 -0.79
N PRO A 69 14.24 -16.65 0.45
CA PRO A 69 13.24 -15.93 1.24
C PRO A 69 13.58 -14.48 1.53
N PHE A 70 14.85 -14.14 1.71
CA PHE A 70 15.25 -12.77 2.03
C PHE A 70 14.98 -11.86 0.84
N TRP A 71 15.51 -12.20 -0.33
CA TRP A 71 15.33 -11.40 -1.54
C TRP A 71 13.89 -11.35 -2.02
N PHE A 72 13.19 -12.49 -1.94
CA PHE A 72 11.79 -12.55 -2.34
C PHE A 72 10.90 -11.69 -1.45
N LEU A 73 11.07 -11.75 -0.12
CA LEU A 73 10.26 -10.94 0.79
C LEU A 73 10.63 -9.45 0.74
N LEU A 74 11.89 -9.12 0.48
CA LEU A 74 12.29 -7.73 0.24
C LEU A 74 11.59 -7.19 -1.00
N TRP A 75 11.66 -7.90 -2.13
CA TRP A 75 10.95 -7.50 -3.33
C TRP A 75 9.44 -7.40 -3.08
N LEU A 76 8.81 -8.40 -2.48
CA LEU A 76 7.37 -8.41 -2.23
C LEU A 76 6.93 -7.21 -1.37
N SER A 77 7.73 -6.89 -0.36
CA SER A 77 7.48 -5.77 0.55
C SER A 77 7.71 -4.42 -0.14
N MET A 78 8.69 -4.31 -1.02
CA MET A 78 8.88 -3.11 -1.83
C MET A 78 7.76 -2.97 -2.88
N SER A 79 7.45 -4.02 -3.62
CA SER A 79 6.41 -4.01 -4.65
C SER A 79 5.10 -3.43 -4.14
N TYR A 80 4.57 -3.97 -3.05
CA TYR A 80 3.28 -3.53 -2.53
C TYR A 80 3.41 -2.48 -1.43
N GLY A 81 4.40 -2.58 -0.54
CA GLY A 81 4.60 -1.61 0.53
C GLY A 81 5.03 -0.24 0.01
N PHE A 82 5.99 -0.17 -0.93
CA PHE A 82 6.32 1.12 -1.54
C PHE A 82 5.18 1.66 -2.40
N THR A 83 4.64 0.87 -3.32
CA THR A 83 3.62 1.33 -4.26
C THR A 83 2.34 1.78 -3.55
N ASN A 84 1.83 0.98 -2.60
CA ASN A 84 0.58 1.33 -1.89
C ASN A 84 0.75 2.59 -1.04
N PHE A 85 1.85 2.71 -0.29
CA PHE A 85 2.03 3.87 0.59
C PHE A 85 2.38 5.14 -0.15
N ALA A 86 3.17 5.06 -1.23
CA ALA A 86 3.39 6.20 -2.10
C ALA A 86 2.06 6.67 -2.72
N TRP A 87 1.22 5.74 -3.19
CA TRP A 87 -0.08 6.05 -3.77
C TRP A 87 -1.06 6.63 -2.74
N ILE A 88 -1.18 6.03 -1.55
CA ILE A 88 -1.98 6.57 -0.44
C ILE A 88 -1.54 7.99 -0.12
N TRP A 89 -0.23 8.24 -0.03
CA TRP A 89 0.32 9.57 0.27
C TRP A 89 -0.12 10.61 -0.77
N LEU A 90 0.00 10.30 -2.06
CA LEU A 90 -0.45 11.17 -3.16
C LEU A 90 -1.95 11.48 -3.09
N LEU A 91 -2.78 10.48 -2.75
CA LEU A 91 -4.23 10.69 -2.62
C LEU A 91 -4.61 11.53 -1.37
N LEU A 92 -3.76 11.53 -0.34
CA LEU A 92 -3.93 12.36 0.85
C LEU A 92 -3.50 13.82 0.63
N ASP A 93 -2.57 14.07 -0.28
CA ASP A 93 -2.18 15.42 -0.70
C ASP A 93 -3.37 16.20 -1.28
N GLY A 94 -4.24 15.51 -2.03
CA GLY A 94 -5.40 16.14 -2.67
C GLY A 94 -5.00 17.19 -3.70
N ASP A 95 -3.94 16.91 -4.47
CA ASP A 95 -3.35 17.80 -5.48
C ASP A 95 -4.17 17.96 -6.77
N GLY A 96 -5.38 17.40 -6.82
CA GLY A 96 -6.28 17.40 -7.97
C GLY A 96 -6.03 16.31 -9.01
N HIS A 97 -4.96 15.52 -8.90
CA HIS A 97 -4.56 14.52 -9.91
C HIS A 97 -4.76 13.08 -9.41
N ALA A 98 -5.81 12.87 -8.60
CA ALA A 98 -6.07 11.58 -7.96
C ALA A 98 -6.24 10.45 -8.98
N VAL A 99 -6.81 10.73 -10.15
CA VAL A 99 -7.04 9.73 -11.21
C VAL A 99 -5.71 9.32 -11.83
N GLU A 100 -4.89 10.29 -12.23
CA GLU A 100 -3.59 10.08 -12.86
C GLU A 100 -2.66 9.30 -11.94
N TRP A 101 -2.56 9.69 -10.67
CA TRP A 101 -1.77 8.97 -9.68
C TRP A 101 -2.28 7.55 -9.43
N SER A 102 -3.59 7.32 -9.53
CA SER A 102 -4.20 6.00 -9.35
C SER A 102 -4.01 5.08 -10.55
N LEU A 103 -4.00 5.62 -11.76
CA LEU A 103 -3.81 4.82 -12.97
C LEU A 103 -2.42 4.20 -13.02
N LEU A 104 -1.39 4.86 -12.49
CA LEU A 104 -0.03 4.33 -12.50
C LEU A 104 0.09 2.94 -11.85
N PRO A 105 -0.19 2.74 -10.55
CA PRO A 105 -0.08 1.42 -9.92
C PRO A 105 -1.04 0.40 -10.54
N ILE A 106 -2.25 0.81 -10.89
CA ILE A 106 -3.26 -0.09 -11.49
C ILE A 106 -2.79 -0.63 -12.85
N LEU A 107 -2.35 0.26 -13.74
CA LEU A 107 -1.82 -0.13 -15.04
C LEU A 107 -0.57 -0.99 -14.88
N GLY A 108 0.33 -0.61 -13.97
CA GLY A 108 1.52 -1.39 -13.63
C GLY A 108 1.20 -2.83 -13.26
N TRP A 109 0.36 -3.04 -12.24
CA TRP A 109 0.04 -4.39 -11.76
C TRP A 109 -0.69 -5.23 -12.81
N ILE A 110 -1.61 -4.64 -13.58
CA ILE A 110 -2.30 -5.36 -14.66
C ILE A 110 -1.31 -5.72 -15.76
N THR A 111 -0.51 -4.78 -16.25
CA THR A 111 0.45 -5.02 -17.33
C THR A 111 1.51 -6.04 -16.94
N VAL A 112 2.15 -5.87 -15.78
CA VAL A 112 3.18 -6.80 -15.28
C VAL A 112 2.61 -8.21 -15.14
N GLY A 113 1.42 -8.35 -14.56
CA GLY A 113 0.79 -9.65 -14.38
C GLY A 113 0.36 -10.30 -15.69
N GLN A 114 -0.26 -9.56 -16.61
CA GLN A 114 -0.66 -10.10 -17.92
C GLN A 114 0.55 -10.47 -18.77
N LEU A 115 1.60 -9.64 -18.81
CA LEU A 115 2.83 -9.98 -19.52
C LEU A 115 3.47 -11.24 -18.92
N SER A 116 3.56 -11.33 -17.59
CA SER A 116 4.11 -12.52 -16.94
C SER A 116 3.26 -13.76 -17.17
N HIS A 117 1.93 -13.64 -17.24
CA HIS A 117 1.04 -14.77 -17.49
C HIS A 117 1.23 -15.33 -18.90
N ASN A 118 1.36 -14.44 -19.90
CA ASN A 118 1.44 -14.84 -21.31
C ASN A 118 2.86 -15.22 -21.76
N PHE A 119 3.90 -14.62 -21.16
CA PHE A 119 5.29 -14.81 -21.57
C PHE A 119 6.16 -15.46 -20.50
N GLY A 120 5.60 -15.84 -19.36
CA GLY A 120 6.33 -16.46 -18.24
C GLY A 120 6.63 -17.95 -18.41
N GLY A 121 6.26 -18.57 -19.54
CA GLY A 121 6.58 -19.96 -19.82
C GLY A 121 8.11 -20.20 -19.79
N GLY A 122 8.55 -21.20 -19.01
CA GLY A 122 9.98 -21.53 -18.85
C GLY A 122 10.71 -20.76 -17.75
N PHE A 123 10.05 -19.80 -17.10
CA PHE A 123 10.57 -19.15 -15.90
C PHE A 123 10.24 -19.96 -14.64
N THR A 124 11.03 -19.76 -13.58
CA THR A 124 10.84 -20.49 -12.32
C THR A 124 9.57 -20.05 -11.62
N GLU A 125 8.78 -21.00 -11.14
CA GLU A 125 7.61 -20.72 -10.32
C GLU A 125 7.99 -20.53 -8.86
N ILE A 126 7.49 -19.47 -8.25
CA ILE A 126 7.74 -19.08 -6.86
C ILE A 126 6.41 -19.02 -6.14
N THR A 127 6.28 -19.78 -5.07
CA THR A 127 5.07 -19.82 -4.26
C THR A 127 5.32 -19.25 -2.88
N ILE A 128 4.33 -18.51 -2.38
CA ILE A 128 4.30 -18.02 -1.01
C ILE A 128 2.96 -18.34 -0.39
N SER A 129 2.96 -18.81 0.85
CA SER A 129 1.74 -18.99 1.63
C SER A 129 1.89 -18.48 3.05
N ARG A 130 0.76 -18.06 3.63
CA ARG A 130 0.64 -17.73 5.04
C ARG A 130 -0.66 -18.29 5.61
N GLY A 131 -0.59 -18.89 6.79
CA GLY A 131 -1.78 -19.20 7.58
C GLY A 131 -2.38 -17.92 8.18
N THR A 132 -3.68 -17.69 8.01
CA THR A 132 -4.36 -16.58 8.68
C THR A 132 -4.55 -16.89 10.16
N GLY A 133 -3.97 -16.10 11.05
CA GLY A 133 -4.20 -16.19 12.50
C GLY A 133 -5.36 -15.29 12.97
N ALA A 134 -5.72 -15.41 14.25
CA ALA A 134 -6.81 -14.69 14.92
C ALA A 134 -6.64 -13.14 15.04
N TYR A 135 -5.76 -12.52 14.26
CA TYR A 135 -5.40 -11.10 14.40
C TYR A 135 -6.45 -10.12 13.82
N HIS A 136 -7.35 -10.59 12.95
CA HIS A 136 -8.36 -9.72 12.32
C HIS A 136 -9.29 -9.04 13.33
N GLY A 137 -9.57 -9.68 14.48
CA GLY A 137 -10.40 -9.07 15.54
C GLY A 137 -9.74 -7.82 16.14
N ILE A 138 -8.42 -7.89 16.39
CA ILE A 138 -7.66 -6.75 16.89
C ILE A 138 -7.58 -5.65 15.83
N MET A 139 -7.39 -6.01 14.56
CA MET A 139 -7.39 -5.05 13.45
C MET A 139 -8.72 -4.29 13.34
N ALA A 140 -9.85 -4.97 13.52
CA ALA A 140 -11.17 -4.35 13.50
C ALA A 140 -11.36 -3.34 14.66
N LEU A 141 -10.81 -3.63 15.84
CA LEU A 141 -10.83 -2.69 16.97
C LEU A 141 -10.00 -1.43 16.67
N ILE A 142 -8.81 -1.58 16.08
CA ILE A 142 -7.94 -0.46 15.68
C ILE A 142 -8.65 0.40 14.62
N LEU A 143 -9.22 -0.23 13.59
CA LEU A 143 -10.02 0.44 12.57
C LEU A 143 -11.15 1.27 13.21
N CYS A 144 -11.93 0.64 14.09
CA CYS A 144 -13.05 1.27 14.77
C CYS A 144 -12.58 2.49 15.59
N ALA A 145 -11.54 2.34 16.40
CA ALA A 145 -10.98 3.42 17.21
C ALA A 145 -10.52 4.61 16.36
N GLY A 146 -9.79 4.34 15.27
CA GLY A 146 -9.30 5.38 14.35
C GLY A 146 -10.43 6.19 13.70
N TYR A 147 -11.45 5.51 13.17
CA TYR A 147 -12.58 6.19 12.54
C TYR A 147 -13.52 6.86 13.55
N LEU A 148 -13.78 6.25 14.71
CA LEU A 148 -14.57 6.88 15.78
C LEU A 148 -13.93 8.20 16.24
N TYR A 149 -12.60 8.23 16.37
CA TYR A 149 -11.89 9.46 16.68
C TYR A 149 -12.16 10.56 15.63
N LEU A 150 -12.08 10.22 14.33
CA LEU A 150 -12.35 11.17 13.24
C LEU A 150 -13.81 11.65 13.22
N VAL A 151 -14.76 10.73 13.41
CA VAL A 151 -16.19 11.05 13.50
C VAL A 151 -16.44 12.01 14.65
N PHE A 152 -15.95 11.68 15.85
CA PHE A 152 -16.11 12.52 17.03
C PHE A 152 -15.47 13.91 16.86
N ARG A 153 -14.29 13.96 16.24
CA ARG A 153 -13.60 15.20 15.89
C ARG A 153 -14.45 16.09 14.97
N ASN A 154 -15.04 15.52 13.93
CA ASN A 154 -15.93 16.23 13.00
C ASN A 154 -17.20 16.73 13.70
N LEU A 155 -17.83 15.90 14.54
CA LEU A 155 -19.04 16.27 15.30
C LEU A 155 -18.78 17.38 16.33
N ARG A 156 -17.55 17.48 16.86
CA ARG A 156 -17.12 18.58 17.75
C ARG A 156 -16.88 19.91 17.01
N GLY A 157 -17.11 20.00 15.70
CA GLY A 157 -16.93 21.23 14.93
C GLY A 157 -15.47 21.62 14.72
N ARG A 158 -14.52 20.68 14.86
CA ARG A 158 -13.13 20.93 14.41
C ARG A 158 -13.07 20.95 12.88
N GLU A 159 -11.91 21.31 12.33
CA GLU A 159 -11.65 21.24 10.89
C GLU A 159 -12.11 19.89 10.31
N LYS A 160 -13.03 19.97 9.34
CA LYS A 160 -13.77 18.83 8.81
C LYS A 160 -12.86 17.93 7.98
N VAL A 161 -12.74 16.68 8.43
CA VAL A 161 -12.05 15.63 7.69
C VAL A 161 -13.04 14.94 6.74
N ASN A 162 -12.68 14.77 5.47
CA ASN A 162 -13.49 14.00 4.53
C ASN A 162 -13.32 12.50 4.77
N ILE A 163 -14.10 11.96 5.72
CA ILE A 163 -14.04 10.55 6.12
C ILE A 163 -14.36 9.61 4.95
N LEU A 164 -15.30 10.00 4.08
CA LEU A 164 -15.66 9.19 2.91
C LEU A 164 -14.46 9.04 1.97
N TRP A 165 -13.71 10.12 1.75
CA TRP A 165 -12.49 10.07 0.95
C TRP A 165 -11.41 9.18 1.58
N LEU A 166 -11.23 9.24 2.90
CA LEU A 166 -10.28 8.36 3.59
C LEU A 166 -10.65 6.88 3.44
N ILE A 167 -11.93 6.53 3.59
CA ILE A 167 -12.42 5.16 3.35
C ILE A 167 -12.19 4.77 1.89
N ALA A 168 -12.48 5.66 0.94
CA ALA A 168 -12.29 5.41 -0.49
C ALA A 168 -10.81 5.14 -0.83
N ILE A 169 -9.86 5.86 -0.23
CA ILE A 169 -8.42 5.59 -0.38
C ILE A 169 -8.09 4.19 0.13
N GLY A 170 -8.44 3.89 1.40
CA GLY A 170 -8.06 2.62 2.03
C GLY A 170 -8.62 1.40 1.30
N VAL A 171 -9.91 1.46 0.98
CA VAL A 171 -10.60 0.41 0.23
C VAL A 171 -10.09 0.34 -1.20
N GLY A 172 -9.96 1.49 -1.89
CA GLY A 172 -9.59 1.55 -3.30
C GLY A 172 -8.20 1.01 -3.59
N VAL A 173 -7.19 1.41 -2.79
CA VAL A 173 -5.81 0.97 -2.96
C VAL A 173 -5.68 -0.53 -2.78
N GLN A 174 -6.28 -1.05 -1.70
CA GLN A 174 -6.22 -2.46 -1.37
C GLN A 174 -7.03 -3.32 -2.33
N PHE A 175 -8.23 -2.86 -2.71
CA PHE A 175 -9.06 -3.55 -3.67
C PHE A 175 -8.39 -3.61 -5.03
N ALA A 176 -7.82 -2.51 -5.52
CA ALA A 176 -7.11 -2.48 -6.80
C ALA A 176 -5.94 -3.47 -6.81
N TRP A 177 -5.18 -3.54 -5.72
CA TRP A 177 -4.12 -4.52 -5.57
C TRP A 177 -4.65 -5.95 -5.60
N GLU A 178 -5.60 -6.30 -4.73
CA GLU A 178 -6.13 -7.66 -4.63
C GLU A 178 -6.85 -8.11 -5.91
N ALA A 179 -7.55 -7.19 -6.59
CA ALA A 179 -8.20 -7.43 -7.87
C ALA A 179 -7.18 -7.67 -8.97
N SER A 180 -6.08 -6.91 -9.02
CA SER A 180 -5.03 -7.16 -10.02
C SER A 180 -4.37 -8.52 -9.83
N LEU A 181 -4.07 -8.94 -8.59
CA LEU A 181 -3.58 -10.29 -8.31
C LEU A 181 -4.57 -11.37 -8.75
N LEU A 182 -5.87 -11.15 -8.52
CA LEU A 182 -6.90 -12.09 -8.92
C LEU A 182 -7.02 -12.22 -10.44
N ILE A 183 -7.10 -11.09 -11.14
CA ILE A 183 -7.23 -11.03 -12.61
C ILE A 183 -6.05 -11.75 -13.30
N ASN A 184 -4.86 -11.64 -12.71
CA ASN A 184 -3.64 -12.24 -13.23
C ASN A 184 -3.44 -13.72 -12.81
N GLY A 185 -4.38 -14.31 -12.08
CA GLY A 185 -4.28 -15.71 -11.61
C GLY A 185 -3.18 -15.94 -10.58
N ILE A 186 -2.62 -14.88 -9.98
CA ILE A 186 -1.54 -14.96 -8.99
C ILE A 186 -2.05 -15.49 -7.66
N ARG A 187 -3.33 -15.23 -7.34
CA ARG A 187 -3.97 -15.69 -6.11
C ARG A 187 -5.23 -16.51 -6.38
N PRO A 188 -5.65 -17.38 -5.46
CA PRO A 188 -6.90 -18.13 -5.58
C PRO A 188 -8.14 -17.23 -5.69
N PRO A 189 -9.20 -17.66 -6.42
CA PRO A 189 -10.44 -16.92 -6.63
C PRO A 189 -11.37 -16.95 -5.41
N LEU A 190 -10.87 -16.44 -4.29
CA LEU A 190 -11.59 -16.33 -3.02
C LEU A 190 -11.98 -14.87 -2.76
N TRP A 191 -13.27 -14.63 -2.55
CA TRP A 191 -13.82 -13.30 -2.29
C TRP A 191 -13.54 -12.79 -0.88
N GLN A 192 -13.53 -13.67 0.12
CA GLN A 192 -13.38 -13.26 1.52
C GLN A 192 -12.08 -12.48 1.80
N PRO A 193 -10.89 -12.90 1.32
CA PRO A 193 -9.67 -12.11 1.54
C PRO A 193 -9.71 -10.76 0.81
N ILE A 194 -10.36 -10.66 -0.35
CA ILE A 194 -10.50 -9.37 -1.07
C ILE A 194 -11.29 -8.39 -0.21
N ILE A 195 -12.43 -8.84 0.32
CA ILE A 195 -13.33 -8.01 1.12
C ILE A 195 -12.68 -7.64 2.45
N VAL A 196 -12.16 -8.63 3.19
CA VAL A 196 -11.55 -8.42 4.52
C VAL A 196 -10.34 -7.51 4.41
N ASN A 197 -9.44 -7.75 3.45
CA ASN A 197 -8.24 -6.96 3.34
C ASN A 197 -8.59 -5.52 2.94
N SER A 198 -9.52 -5.34 1.99
CA SER A 198 -9.93 -4.01 1.51
C SER A 198 -10.65 -3.19 2.57
N LEU A 199 -11.58 -3.79 3.30
CA LEU A 199 -12.36 -3.07 4.32
C LEU A 199 -11.62 -2.90 5.65
N ILE A 200 -10.69 -3.81 5.99
CA ILE A 200 -10.04 -3.86 7.30
C ILE A 200 -8.55 -3.61 7.19
N GLU A 201 -7.76 -4.48 6.54
CA GLU A 201 -6.30 -4.49 6.67
C GLU A 201 -5.64 -3.16 6.27
N THR A 202 -5.97 -2.59 5.11
CA THR A 202 -5.38 -1.30 4.69
C THR A 202 -6.14 -0.13 5.27
N ASN A 203 -7.47 -0.25 5.36
CA ASN A 203 -8.33 0.81 5.84
C ASN A 203 -8.08 1.15 7.33
N LEU A 204 -7.63 0.18 8.14
CA LEU A 204 -7.29 0.40 9.56
C LEU A 204 -6.17 1.44 9.72
N GLY A 205 -5.24 1.52 8.77
CA GLY A 205 -4.11 2.42 8.84
C GLY A 205 -4.44 3.86 8.43
N ILE A 206 -5.47 4.06 7.61
CA ILE A 206 -5.73 5.36 6.96
C ILE A 206 -5.96 6.51 7.94
N PRO A 207 -6.76 6.39 9.01
CA PRO A 207 -6.93 7.48 9.97
C PRO A 207 -5.60 7.95 10.58
N TYR A 208 -4.70 7.02 10.86
CA TYR A 208 -3.39 7.31 11.45
C TYR A 208 -2.43 7.91 10.40
N THR A 209 -2.39 7.33 9.20
CA THR A 209 -1.60 7.85 8.09
C THR A 209 -2.04 9.27 7.70
N TYR A 210 -3.34 9.56 7.72
CA TYR A 210 -3.86 10.92 7.50
C TYR A 210 -3.29 11.93 8.52
N HIS A 211 -3.20 11.55 9.80
CA HIS A 211 -2.62 12.44 10.81
C HIS A 211 -1.11 12.62 10.65
N ILE A 212 -0.38 11.55 10.34
CA ILE A 212 1.05 11.60 10.03
C ILE A 212 1.28 12.51 8.82
N HIS A 213 0.51 12.31 7.76
CA HIS A 213 0.52 13.13 6.54
C HIS A 213 0.33 14.60 6.87
N ARG A 214 -0.74 14.97 7.59
CA ARG A 214 -1.00 16.37 7.97
C ARG A 214 0.06 16.95 8.92
N ALA A 215 0.73 16.13 9.73
CA ALA A 215 1.80 16.61 10.59
C ALA A 215 3.07 16.93 9.80
N ILE A 216 3.40 16.10 8.79
CA ILE A 216 4.57 16.27 7.93
C ILE A 216 4.34 17.41 6.92
N THR A 217 3.20 17.42 6.22
CA THR A 217 2.89 18.39 5.16
C THR A 217 2.60 19.80 5.68
N LYS A 218 2.45 19.97 7.00
CA LYS A 218 2.47 21.30 7.64
C LYS A 218 3.84 21.96 7.61
N ARG A 219 4.91 21.17 7.52
CA ARG A 219 6.30 21.63 7.61
C ARG A 219 7.04 21.51 6.29
N TRP A 220 6.71 20.49 5.51
CA TRP A 220 7.42 20.12 4.29
C TRP A 220 6.46 20.00 3.12
N ASN A 221 6.83 20.56 1.98
CA ASN A 221 6.16 20.31 0.71
C ASN A 221 6.70 19.01 0.08
N GLU A 222 6.01 18.50 -0.95
CA GLU A 222 6.40 17.26 -1.64
C GLU A 222 7.84 17.26 -2.18
N ASP A 223 8.38 18.42 -2.54
CA ASP A 223 9.74 18.59 -3.05
C ASP A 223 10.82 18.70 -1.94
N LEU A 224 10.41 18.56 -0.68
CA LEU A 224 11.21 18.75 0.55
C LEU A 224 11.58 20.21 0.84
N SER A 225 10.93 21.19 0.19
CA SER A 225 11.02 22.57 0.63
C SER A 225 10.19 22.81 1.89
N PHE A 226 10.58 23.78 2.72
CA PHE A 226 9.79 24.16 3.89
C PHE A 226 8.49 24.87 3.48
N THR A 227 7.39 24.54 4.15
CA THR A 227 6.13 25.26 3.98
C THR A 227 6.26 26.64 4.65
N LEU A 228 6.30 27.70 3.85
CA LEU A 228 6.31 29.07 4.36
C LEU A 228 4.95 29.38 4.99
N VAL A 229 4.92 29.55 6.31
CA VAL A 229 3.75 30.10 7.01
C VAL A 229 3.71 31.60 6.73
N THR A 230 3.02 32.01 5.67
CA THR A 230 2.66 33.40 5.50
C THR A 230 1.64 33.75 6.57
N HIS A 231 2.11 34.36 7.67
CA HIS A 231 1.21 35.14 8.51
C HIS A 231 0.59 36.22 7.63
N LYS A 232 -0.69 36.08 7.28
CA LYS A 232 -1.49 37.21 6.82
C LYS A 232 -1.41 38.26 7.92
N ILE A 233 -0.54 39.25 7.75
CA ILE A 233 -0.62 40.50 8.48
C ILE A 233 -1.94 41.10 8.03
N ALA A 234 -2.97 40.97 8.87
CA ALA A 234 -4.21 41.69 8.67
C ALA A 234 -3.88 43.18 8.83
N THR A 235 -3.68 43.87 7.70
CA THR A 235 -3.79 45.32 7.67
C THR A 235 -5.24 45.68 8.00
N GLN A 236 -5.41 46.29 9.17
CA GLN A 236 -6.62 46.95 9.62
C GLN A 236 -6.94 48.14 8.70
#